data_AF-A0A804IWU7-F1
#
_entry.id   AF-A0A804IWU7-F1
#
_cell.length_a   1.000
_cell.length_b   1.000
_cell.length_c   1.000
_cell.angle_alpha   90.00
_cell.angle_beta   90.00
_cell.angle_gamma   90.00
#
_symmetry.space_group_name_H-M   'P 1'
#
loop_
_entity.id
_entity.type
_entity.pdbx_description
1 polymer ?
#
loop_
_entity_poly.entity_id
_entity_poly.type
_entity_poly.pdbx_seq_one_letter_code
_entity_poly.pdbx_strand_id
1 'polypeptide(L)'
;MDPDGNITIKWDFMTNSGDMYMVSVSIYNYQLYRHIERPGWRLGWTWPNDEVIWDMRGAETTNQGNCSKFKGDNIPHCCEKSPTIVDLLPGTPYNMQTKNCCRGGVLSSLTQDRTLAMASFQMSMESANISSPATGKPSNFTLGIPGYTCSNATVVAPSKFQFDKQRTTQALMTWEITCSFSQFRESATPSCCVSLSTFYNSTIVSCPRCSCGCQGEPTHHLCSRCCRDGEQSNFLRLPNGDGGSTTSPAVLCTPHMCPIRVHWHVKESYREYWRVKVTITNFNMYSNYSDWNLVIQHPNFRSILQIFSFNYLPLVQYGEINDTAMFWGIKHYNDMLIQCGENGNVQTEMLLHKDAADFTFGGGWAFPRRLSFNGHDCVMPPPDSYPTMPNGSSTLSSLVHCVSLVLSSFLLSVVLLLL
;
A
#
# COMPACT_ATOMS: atom_id res chain seq x y z
N MET A 1 -9.36 -6.71 -3.47
CA MET A 1 -8.01 -6.90 -3.99
C MET A 1 -7.10 -7.65 -3.00
N ASP A 2 -7.42 -7.84 -1.72
CA ASP A 2 -6.69 -8.81 -0.86
C ASP A 2 -7.62 -9.29 0.25
N PRO A 3 -8.49 -10.28 -0.02
CA PRO A 3 -9.55 -10.68 0.91
C PRO A 3 -9.01 -11.43 2.14
N ASP A 4 -7.90 -12.15 1.97
CA ASP A 4 -7.30 -13.00 3.02
C ASP A 4 -6.10 -12.32 3.71
N GLY A 5 -5.71 -11.13 3.23
CA GLY A 5 -4.60 -10.36 3.76
C GLY A 5 -4.84 -9.89 5.21
N ASN A 6 -4.02 -10.39 6.12
CA ASN A 6 -4.04 -10.01 7.52
C ASN A 6 -2.63 -9.88 8.09
N ILE A 7 -2.54 -9.28 9.28
CA ILE A 7 -1.34 -9.31 10.10
C ILE A 7 -1.60 -10.26 11.26
N THR A 8 -0.79 -11.29 11.42
CA THR A 8 -0.92 -12.27 12.50
C THR A 8 0.21 -12.08 13.50
N ILE A 9 -0.14 -11.96 14.77
CA ILE A 9 0.81 -11.90 15.89
C ILE A 9 0.75 -13.24 16.60
N LYS A 10 1.90 -13.92 16.67
CA LYS A 10 2.10 -15.14 17.43
C LYS A 10 2.84 -14.84 18.72
N TRP A 11 2.32 -15.38 19.81
CA TRP A 11 2.86 -15.24 21.14
C TRP A 11 3.26 -16.63 21.65
N ASP A 12 4.55 -16.93 21.57
CA ASP A 12 5.10 -18.25 21.83
C ASP A 12 5.75 -18.31 23.21
N PHE A 13 5.25 -19.18 24.09
CA PHE A 13 5.84 -19.44 25.40
C PHE A 13 7.00 -20.42 25.24
N MET A 14 8.24 -19.95 25.39
CA MET A 14 9.44 -20.71 25.08
C MET A 14 9.88 -21.58 26.26
N THR A 15 10.02 -20.95 27.43
CA THR A 15 10.43 -21.61 28.66
C THR A 15 9.65 -21.04 29.84
N ASN A 16 9.58 -21.83 30.90
CA ASN A 16 9.00 -21.45 32.18
C ASN A 16 10.03 -21.74 33.29
N SER A 17 10.32 -20.73 34.11
CA SER A 17 11.18 -20.83 35.29
C SER A 17 10.44 -20.29 36.51
N GLY A 18 9.48 -21.06 37.02
CA GLY A 18 8.63 -20.67 38.15
C GLY A 18 7.57 -19.66 37.73
N ASP A 19 7.75 -18.41 38.15
CA ASP A 19 6.78 -17.32 37.91
C ASP A 19 7.16 -16.50 36.65
N MET A 20 8.37 -16.73 36.13
CA MET A 20 8.91 -16.03 34.97
C MET A 20 8.82 -16.87 33.71
N TYR A 21 8.18 -16.30 32.69
CA TYR A 21 8.03 -16.86 31.37
C TYR A 21 8.89 -16.12 30.36
N MET A 22 9.65 -16.87 29.56
CA MET A 22 10.31 -16.32 28.38
C MET A 22 9.38 -16.49 27.19
N VAL A 23 8.99 -15.36 26.60
CA VAL A 23 8.06 -15.28 25.47
C VAL A 23 8.80 -14.78 24.24
N SER A 24 8.51 -15.39 23.09
CA SER A 24 8.85 -14.84 21.78
C SER A 24 7.59 -14.35 21.10
N VAL A 25 7.54 -13.07 20.74
CA VAL A 25 6.43 -12.49 19.98
C VAL A 25 6.87 -12.29 18.55
N SER A 26 6.10 -12.81 17.61
CA SER A 26 6.37 -12.72 16.17
C SER A 26 5.19 -12.07 15.46
N ILE A 27 5.43 -11.06 14.63
CA ILE A 27 4.45 -10.34 13.83
C ILE A 27 4.68 -10.72 12.37
N TYR A 28 3.67 -11.29 11.73
CA TYR A 28 3.69 -11.71 10.33
C TYR A 28 2.73 -10.86 9.52
N ASN A 29 3.22 -10.23 8.46
CA ASN A 29 2.39 -9.57 7.46
C ASN A 29 2.08 -10.53 6.31
N TYR A 30 0.84 -11.02 6.26
CA TYR A 30 0.36 -11.89 5.17
C TYR A 30 -0.35 -11.10 4.06
N GLN A 31 -0.35 -9.77 4.12
CA GLN A 31 -0.94 -8.94 3.08
C GLN A 31 -0.07 -8.94 1.83
N LEU A 32 -0.70 -9.09 0.66
CA LEU A 32 0.00 -9.24 -0.61
C LEU A 32 0.72 -7.95 -1.00
N TYR A 33 0.07 -6.80 -0.87
CA TYR A 33 0.61 -5.50 -1.30
C TYR A 33 0.56 -4.42 -0.22
N ARG A 34 -0.04 -4.65 0.94
CA ARG A 34 0.02 -3.64 2.01
C ARG A 34 1.28 -3.86 2.84
N HIS A 35 2.06 -2.82 3.00
CA HIS A 35 3.26 -2.80 3.85
C HIS A 35 3.06 -1.78 4.97
N ILE A 36 3.88 -1.88 6.00
CA ILE A 36 3.94 -0.93 7.12
C ILE A 36 5.19 -0.09 6.94
N GLU A 37 4.98 1.19 6.63
CA GLU A 37 6.05 2.20 6.51
C GLU A 37 6.41 2.79 7.89
N ARG A 38 7.45 3.63 7.91
CA ARG A 38 7.79 4.43 9.11
C ARG A 38 6.61 5.33 9.49
N PRO A 39 6.27 5.46 10.79
CA PRO A 39 7.08 5.16 11.98
C PRO A 39 7.06 3.70 12.43
N GLY A 40 6.46 2.79 11.66
CA GLY A 40 6.39 1.37 11.97
C GLY A 40 5.19 1.00 12.84
N TRP A 41 5.06 -0.28 13.14
CA TRP A 41 4.06 -0.77 14.09
C TRP A 41 4.39 -0.34 15.53
N ARG A 42 3.35 -0.11 16.33
CA ARG A 42 3.44 0.15 17.77
C ARG A 42 2.48 -0.80 18.48
N LEU A 43 2.99 -1.96 18.88
CA LEU A 43 2.17 -3.04 19.40
C LEU A 43 1.78 -2.75 20.85
N GLY A 44 0.49 -2.63 21.11
CA GLY A 44 -0.04 -2.46 22.46
C GLY A 44 -0.99 -3.58 22.84
N TRP A 45 -1.07 -3.90 24.14
CA TRP A 45 -2.07 -4.79 24.71
C TRP A 45 -2.36 -4.38 26.15
N THR A 46 -3.32 -5.02 26.81
CA THR A 46 -3.65 -4.82 28.21
C THR A 46 -3.52 -6.13 28.97
N TRP A 47 -2.69 -6.12 30.02
CA TRP A 47 -2.52 -7.22 30.94
C TRP A 47 -3.80 -7.49 31.75
N PRO A 48 -4.18 -8.75 32.01
CA PRO A 48 -5.37 -9.04 32.81
C PRO A 48 -5.16 -8.68 34.29
N ASN A 49 -3.96 -8.88 34.85
CA ASN A 49 -3.62 -8.65 36.26
C ASN A 49 -2.34 -7.76 36.37
N ASP A 50 -1.57 -7.92 37.43
CA ASP A 50 -0.35 -7.13 37.68
C ASP A 50 0.89 -7.77 37.04
N GLU A 51 0.75 -8.31 35.82
CA GLU A 51 1.90 -8.81 35.06
C GLU A 51 2.90 -7.68 34.74
N VAL A 52 4.19 -8.00 34.78
CA VAL A 52 5.29 -7.05 34.50
C VAL A 52 6.30 -7.64 33.54
N ILE A 53 7.00 -6.77 32.82
CA ILE A 53 8.07 -7.13 31.88
C ILE A 53 9.41 -6.85 32.55
N TRP A 54 10.25 -7.88 32.66
CA TRP A 54 11.57 -7.82 33.30
C TRP A 54 12.71 -7.51 32.32
N ASP A 55 12.69 -8.12 31.13
CA ASP A 55 13.72 -7.93 30.10
C ASP A 55 13.08 -7.99 28.71
N MET A 56 13.65 -7.26 27.74
CA MET A 56 13.21 -7.24 26.35
C MET A 56 14.40 -7.20 25.38
N ARG A 57 14.28 -7.93 24.27
CA ARG A 57 15.27 -7.94 23.18
C ARG A 57 14.60 -7.87 21.83
N GLY A 58 15.13 -7.04 20.95
CA GLY A 58 14.61 -6.78 19.61
C GLY A 58 13.51 -5.71 19.56
N ALA A 59 12.90 -5.37 20.69
CA ALA A 59 11.92 -4.32 20.83
C ALA A 59 12.06 -3.69 22.22
N GLU A 60 11.44 -2.53 22.42
CA GLU A 60 11.49 -1.75 23.66
C GLU A 60 10.11 -1.17 24.01
N THR A 61 9.85 -1.01 25.30
CA THR A 61 8.66 -0.32 25.78
C THR A 61 8.82 1.19 25.66
N THR A 62 7.76 1.89 25.25
CA THR A 62 7.82 3.36 25.13
C THR A 62 7.87 4.06 26.49
N ASN A 63 7.29 3.46 27.52
CA ASN A 63 7.28 3.97 28.89
C ASN A 63 7.50 2.80 29.87
N GLN A 64 8.22 3.07 30.97
CA GLN A 64 8.41 2.10 32.04
C GLN A 64 7.17 1.97 32.96
N GLY A 65 6.37 3.03 33.10
CA GLY A 65 5.22 3.06 34.01
C GLY A 65 5.61 3.15 35.49
N ASN A 66 4.64 2.92 36.39
CA ASN A 66 4.86 3.03 37.84
C ASN A 66 5.32 1.71 38.46
N CYS A 67 6.63 1.51 38.55
CA CYS A 67 7.26 0.33 39.18
C CYS A 67 7.48 0.45 40.70
N SER A 68 6.87 1.42 41.40
CA SER A 68 7.17 1.69 42.83
C SER A 68 6.91 0.52 43.80
N LYS A 69 6.17 -0.51 43.36
CA LYS A 69 5.94 -1.75 44.14
C LYS A 69 7.23 -2.57 44.30
N PHE A 70 8.15 -2.48 43.34
CA PHE A 70 9.41 -3.21 43.33
C PHE A 70 10.49 -2.37 44.04
N LYS A 71 11.07 -2.92 45.12
CA LYS A 71 12.10 -2.26 45.92
C LYS A 71 13.44 -2.93 45.67
N GLY A 72 14.49 -2.16 45.40
CA GLY A 72 15.87 -2.64 45.19
C GLY A 72 16.49 -2.15 43.88
N ASP A 73 17.68 -2.65 43.56
CA ASP A 73 18.45 -2.24 42.38
C ASP A 73 17.93 -2.84 41.06
N ASN A 74 17.16 -3.94 41.13
CA ASN A 74 16.55 -4.59 39.96
C ASN A 74 15.09 -4.16 39.82
N ILE A 75 14.87 -3.12 39.01
CA ILE A 75 13.53 -2.63 38.65
C ILE A 75 13.12 -3.28 37.33
N PRO A 76 11.86 -3.73 37.17
CA PRO A 76 11.38 -4.27 35.89
C PRO A 76 11.52 -3.28 34.73
N HIS A 77 11.70 -3.80 33.53
CA HIS A 77 11.73 -3.01 32.30
C HIS A 77 10.43 -2.21 32.08
N CYS A 78 9.27 -2.80 32.38
CA CYS A 78 7.98 -2.11 32.32
C CYS A 78 6.96 -2.70 33.29
N CYS A 79 6.26 -1.81 34.02
CA CYS A 79 5.18 -2.14 34.96
C CYS A 79 3.83 -1.54 34.54
N GLU A 80 3.72 -1.04 33.31
CA GLU A 80 2.47 -0.48 32.81
C GLU A 80 1.45 -1.59 32.54
N LYS A 81 0.20 -1.38 32.96
CA LYS A 81 -0.91 -2.31 32.74
C LYS A 81 -1.21 -2.50 31.24
N SER A 82 -0.99 -1.46 30.45
CA SER A 82 -1.21 -1.45 29.01
C SER A 82 0.05 -0.95 28.27
N PRO A 83 1.11 -1.77 28.17
CA PRO A 83 2.37 -1.32 27.60
C PRO A 83 2.23 -1.10 26.09
N THR A 84 3.00 -0.14 25.56
CA THR A 84 3.17 0.07 24.11
C THR A 84 4.60 -0.26 23.72
N ILE A 85 4.75 -1.20 22.80
CA ILE A 85 6.01 -1.77 22.34
C ILE A 85 6.35 -1.25 20.95
N VAL A 86 7.61 -0.88 20.76
CA VAL A 86 8.18 -0.45 19.48
C VAL A 86 9.39 -1.30 19.14
N ASP A 87 9.56 -1.58 17.86
CA ASP A 87 10.75 -2.27 17.36
C ASP A 87 11.99 -1.38 17.52
N LEU A 88 13.14 -2.01 17.74
CA LEU A 88 14.40 -1.27 17.81
C LEU A 88 14.81 -0.74 16.42
N LEU A 89 15.71 0.25 16.39
CA LEU A 89 16.19 0.83 15.13
C LEU A 89 17.33 -0.01 14.52
N PRO A 90 17.54 0.08 13.18
CA PRO A 90 18.73 -0.49 12.56
C PRO A 90 20.02 0.05 13.19
N GLY A 91 21.00 -0.83 13.43
CA GLY A 91 22.27 -0.48 14.09
C GLY A 91 22.31 -0.72 15.60
N THR A 92 21.23 -1.25 16.18
CA THR A 92 21.17 -1.71 17.58
C THR A 92 22.31 -2.69 17.91
N PRO A 93 22.92 -2.66 19.11
CA PRO A 93 23.95 -3.61 19.52
C PRO A 93 23.52 -5.09 19.45
N TYR A 94 24.43 -5.99 19.06
CA TYR A 94 24.12 -7.42 18.82
C TYR A 94 23.49 -8.12 20.03
N ASN A 95 23.87 -7.75 21.25
CA ASN A 95 23.31 -8.32 22.49
C ASN A 95 21.84 -7.97 22.72
N MET A 96 21.32 -6.91 22.09
CA MET A 96 19.92 -6.50 22.16
C MET A 96 19.11 -6.95 20.93
N GLN A 97 19.76 -7.54 19.92
CA GLN A 97 19.08 -8.01 18.72
C GLN A 97 18.48 -9.41 18.93
N THR A 98 17.42 -9.69 18.18
CA THR A 98 16.92 -11.04 17.94
C THR A 98 16.70 -11.27 16.45
N LYS A 99 16.35 -12.49 16.06
CA LYS A 99 16.04 -12.81 14.67
C LYS A 99 14.91 -11.90 14.16
N ASN A 100 15.05 -11.37 12.95
CA ASN A 100 14.05 -10.55 12.28
C ASN A 100 13.65 -9.24 13.00
N CYS A 101 14.36 -8.78 14.02
CA CYS A 101 14.04 -7.51 14.68
C CYS A 101 14.65 -6.31 13.97
N CYS A 102 14.48 -5.16 14.62
CA CYS A 102 15.38 -4.02 14.60
C CYS A 102 15.35 -3.23 13.30
N ARG A 103 14.15 -3.10 12.73
CA ARG A 103 13.87 -2.37 11.49
C ARG A 103 13.02 -1.13 11.73
N GLY A 104 12.89 -0.69 12.98
CA GLY A 104 12.05 0.45 13.34
C GLY A 104 10.58 0.22 13.03
N GLY A 105 10.13 -1.04 13.08
CA GLY A 105 8.73 -1.41 12.96
C GLY A 105 8.22 -1.48 11.51
N VAL A 106 9.11 -1.34 10.53
CA VAL A 106 8.77 -1.48 9.10
C VAL A 106 8.57 -2.95 8.76
N LEU A 107 7.45 -3.25 8.09
CA LEU A 107 7.13 -4.59 7.59
C LEU A 107 6.79 -4.53 6.11
N SER A 108 7.50 -5.29 5.28
CA SER A 108 7.20 -5.40 3.85
C SER A 108 5.88 -6.14 3.61
N SER A 109 5.29 -5.96 2.43
CA SER A 109 4.24 -6.86 1.93
C SER A 109 4.82 -8.22 1.55
N LEU A 110 3.97 -9.25 1.52
CA LEU A 110 4.37 -10.62 1.18
C LEU A 110 4.90 -10.74 -0.26
N THR A 111 4.41 -9.90 -1.18
CA THR A 111 4.83 -9.92 -2.58
C THR A 111 6.16 -9.22 -2.81
N GLN A 112 6.41 -8.08 -2.15
CA GLN A 112 7.65 -7.31 -2.34
C GLN A 112 8.86 -8.03 -1.74
N ASP A 113 8.74 -8.48 -0.49
CA ASP A 113 9.82 -9.20 0.19
C ASP A 113 9.27 -10.03 1.37
N ARG A 114 9.20 -11.36 1.16
CA ARG A 114 8.75 -12.31 2.18
C ARG A 114 9.66 -12.37 3.41
N THR A 115 10.95 -12.12 3.23
CA THR A 115 11.91 -12.17 4.34
C THR A 115 11.75 -10.97 5.27
N LEU A 116 11.30 -9.85 4.72
CA LEU A 116 11.04 -8.62 5.46
C LEU A 116 9.60 -8.48 5.95
N ALA A 117 8.70 -9.38 5.56
CA ALA A 117 7.30 -9.43 5.99
C ALA A 117 7.08 -10.02 7.40
N MET A 118 8.14 -10.23 8.16
CA MET A 118 8.08 -10.68 9.56
C MET A 118 8.95 -9.82 10.47
N ALA A 119 8.51 -9.60 11.70
CA ALA A 119 9.30 -9.03 12.79
C ALA A 119 9.14 -9.90 14.04
N SER A 120 10.15 -9.92 14.91
CA SER A 120 10.02 -10.62 16.19
C SER A 120 10.86 -9.99 17.27
N PHE A 121 10.41 -10.14 18.51
CA PHE A 121 11.09 -9.72 19.72
C PHE A 121 10.88 -10.77 20.82
N GLN A 122 11.76 -10.74 21.82
CA GLN A 122 11.67 -11.63 22.98
C GLN A 122 11.48 -10.78 24.23
N MET A 123 10.73 -11.32 25.19
CA MET A 123 10.58 -10.69 26.48
C MET A 123 10.48 -11.71 27.60
N SER A 124 10.98 -11.34 28.77
CA SER A 124 10.81 -12.07 30.01
C SER A 124 9.72 -11.39 30.82
N MET A 125 8.63 -12.09 31.08
CA MET A 125 7.49 -11.56 31.83
C MET A 125 7.23 -12.39 33.08
N GLU A 126 6.75 -11.74 34.13
CA GLU A 126 6.28 -12.40 35.35
C GLU A 126 4.75 -12.52 35.30
N SER A 127 4.25 -13.75 35.43
CA SER A 127 2.81 -13.99 35.49
C SER A 127 2.30 -13.78 36.90
N ALA A 128 1.24 -12.99 37.05
CA ALA A 128 0.57 -12.80 38.34
C ALA A 128 -0.22 -14.05 38.81
N ASN A 129 -0.45 -15.05 37.94
CA ASN A 129 -1.12 -16.30 38.30
C ASN A 129 -0.47 -17.52 37.61
N ILE A 130 0.15 -18.37 38.41
CA ILE A 130 1.01 -19.51 37.99
C ILE A 130 0.16 -20.71 37.53
N SER A 131 -1.10 -20.78 37.96
CA SER A 131 -1.90 -22.01 37.88
C SER A 131 -2.47 -22.34 36.49
N SER A 132 -2.58 -21.35 35.59
CA SER A 132 -3.04 -21.58 34.20
C SER A 132 -2.79 -20.35 33.32
N PRO A 133 -1.72 -20.32 32.51
CA PRO A 133 -1.51 -19.26 31.51
C PRO A 133 -2.68 -19.19 30.52
N ALA A 134 -3.47 -20.25 30.34
CA ALA A 134 -4.62 -20.26 29.44
C ALA A 134 -5.76 -19.31 29.84
N THR A 135 -5.85 -18.93 31.12
CA THR A 135 -6.92 -18.07 31.67
C THR A 135 -6.54 -16.59 31.77
N GLY A 136 -5.24 -16.27 31.83
CA GLY A 136 -4.72 -14.91 31.96
C GLY A 136 -4.23 -14.33 30.63
N LYS A 137 -5.07 -14.35 29.59
CA LYS A 137 -4.67 -13.79 28.29
C LYS A 137 -4.76 -12.27 28.28
N PRO A 138 -3.78 -11.56 27.69
CA PRO A 138 -3.91 -10.15 27.39
C PRO A 138 -5.10 -9.89 26.47
N SER A 139 -5.66 -8.70 26.60
CA SER A 139 -6.79 -8.22 25.81
C SER A 139 -6.45 -6.87 25.17
N ASN A 140 -7.33 -6.38 24.28
CA ASN A 140 -7.20 -5.07 23.64
C ASN A 140 -5.88 -4.90 22.88
N PHE A 141 -5.56 -5.86 22.02
CA PHE A 141 -4.40 -5.75 21.13
C PHE A 141 -4.60 -4.62 20.12
N THR A 142 -3.54 -3.84 19.89
CA THR A 142 -3.51 -2.76 18.90
C THR A 142 -2.18 -2.77 18.17
N LEU A 143 -2.18 -2.51 16.87
CA LEU A 143 -0.94 -2.36 16.08
C LEU A 143 -0.41 -0.92 16.07
N GLY A 144 -1.16 0.04 16.64
CA GLY A 144 -0.80 1.46 16.63
C GLY A 144 -0.83 2.09 15.24
N ILE A 145 -1.46 1.43 14.26
CA ILE A 145 -1.59 1.88 12.88
C ILE A 145 -3.08 2.10 12.59
N PRO A 146 -3.46 3.25 12.00
CA PRO A 146 -4.86 3.52 11.65
C PRO A 146 -5.40 2.47 10.66
N GLY A 147 -6.69 2.16 10.78
CA GLY A 147 -7.35 1.16 9.92
C GLY A 147 -7.26 -0.28 10.40
N TYR A 148 -6.34 -0.62 11.31
CA TYR A 148 -6.22 -1.99 11.83
C TYR A 148 -7.09 -2.24 13.06
N THR A 149 -7.72 -3.42 13.08
CA THR A 149 -8.43 -3.94 14.26
C THR A 149 -7.96 -5.36 14.54
N CYS A 150 -7.55 -5.63 15.78
CA CYS A 150 -7.05 -6.94 16.20
C CYS A 150 -8.10 -7.72 16.98
N SER A 151 -8.09 -9.04 16.80
CA SER A 151 -8.90 -9.98 17.58
C SER A 151 -8.35 -10.17 19.00
N ASN A 152 -9.11 -10.90 19.83
CA ASN A 152 -8.60 -11.40 21.11
C ASN A 152 -7.67 -12.60 20.88
N ALA A 153 -6.76 -12.84 21.82
CA ALA A 153 -5.82 -13.97 21.76
C ALA A 153 -6.52 -15.34 21.83
N THR A 154 -6.35 -16.15 20.79
CA THR A 154 -6.85 -17.54 20.74
C THR A 154 -5.70 -18.52 21.02
N VAL A 155 -6.01 -19.69 21.59
CA VAL A 155 -4.99 -20.74 21.76
C VAL A 155 -4.93 -21.53 20.46
N VAL A 156 -3.73 -21.69 19.91
CA VAL A 156 -3.49 -22.50 18.71
C VAL A 156 -2.48 -23.61 19.00
N ALA A 157 -2.27 -24.49 18.03
CA ALA A 157 -1.25 -25.53 18.14
C ALA A 157 0.14 -24.90 18.38
N PRO A 158 0.96 -25.45 19.29
CA PRO A 158 2.26 -24.87 19.60
C PRO A 158 3.18 -24.73 18.38
N SER A 159 3.78 -23.56 18.23
CA SER A 159 4.73 -23.26 17.16
C SER A 159 5.95 -24.16 17.23
N LYS A 160 6.43 -24.62 16.07
CA LYS A 160 7.64 -25.43 15.94
C LYS A 160 8.77 -24.58 15.36
N PHE A 161 9.94 -24.62 16.00
CA PHE A 161 11.12 -23.91 15.59
C PHE A 161 12.21 -24.90 15.20
N GLN A 162 12.79 -24.67 14.03
CA GLN A 162 13.96 -25.44 13.61
C GLN A 162 15.20 -24.84 14.28
N PHE A 163 15.81 -25.59 15.19
CA PHE A 163 17.04 -25.16 15.86
C PHE A 163 18.26 -25.46 14.99
N ASP A 164 18.30 -26.68 14.43
CA ASP A 164 19.32 -27.16 13.50
C ASP A 164 18.68 -27.98 12.37
N LYS A 165 19.47 -28.50 11.43
CA LYS A 165 18.97 -29.37 10.34
C LYS A 165 18.23 -30.62 10.83
N GLN A 166 18.50 -31.08 12.06
CA GLN A 166 17.91 -32.32 12.63
C GLN A 166 16.99 -32.07 13.83
N ARG A 167 17.22 -31.02 14.62
CA ARG A 167 16.49 -30.77 15.87
C ARG A 167 15.40 -29.72 15.67
N THR A 168 14.16 -30.11 15.95
CA THR A 168 13.01 -29.21 16.05
C THR A 168 12.65 -29.04 17.53
N THR A 169 12.54 -27.81 17.97
CA THR A 169 11.96 -27.46 19.28
C THR A 169 10.54 -26.93 19.07
N GLN A 170 9.74 -26.91 20.13
CA GLN A 170 8.38 -26.37 20.09
C GLN A 170 8.13 -25.47 21.28
N ALA A 171 7.27 -24.48 21.10
CA ALA A 171 6.74 -23.69 22.20
C ALA A 171 5.97 -24.60 23.18
N LEU A 172 5.90 -24.18 24.44
CA LEU A 172 5.02 -24.81 25.43
C LEU A 172 3.55 -24.56 25.09
N MET A 173 3.27 -23.35 24.60
CA MET A 173 1.95 -22.86 24.22
C MET A 173 2.12 -21.72 23.21
N THR A 174 1.17 -21.57 22.31
CA THR A 174 1.12 -20.44 21.38
C THR A 174 -0.25 -19.78 21.44
N TRP A 175 -0.25 -18.45 21.53
CA TRP A 175 -1.44 -17.66 21.22
C TRP A 175 -1.33 -17.01 19.87
N GLU A 176 -2.48 -16.88 19.21
CA GLU A 176 -2.59 -16.22 17.92
C GLU A 176 -3.57 -15.05 18.02
N ILE A 177 -3.16 -13.91 17.47
CA ILE A 177 -3.94 -12.70 17.34
C ILE A 177 -3.94 -12.34 15.85
N THR A 178 -5.11 -12.05 15.30
CA THR A 178 -5.24 -11.65 13.89
C THR A 178 -5.73 -10.22 13.82
N CYS A 179 -4.98 -9.38 13.11
CA CYS A 179 -5.32 -8.00 12.85
C CYS A 179 -5.73 -7.84 11.38
N SER A 180 -6.94 -7.37 11.17
CA SER A 180 -7.49 -7.08 9.84
C SER A 180 -7.50 -5.58 9.58
N PHE A 181 -7.33 -5.22 8.31
CA PHE A 181 -7.34 -3.83 7.86
C PHE A 181 -8.70 -3.43 7.29
N SER A 182 -9.16 -2.22 7.60
CA SER A 182 -10.36 -1.62 7.03
C SER A 182 -10.09 -0.18 6.59
N GLN A 183 -10.27 0.08 5.29
CA GLN A 183 -10.06 1.40 4.69
C GLN A 183 -10.93 2.48 5.34
N PHE A 184 -12.19 2.16 5.65
CA PHE A 184 -13.15 3.09 6.27
C PHE A 184 -12.75 3.50 7.69
N ARG A 185 -11.98 2.66 8.40
CA ARG A 185 -11.46 2.97 9.73
C ARG A 185 -10.18 3.79 9.70
N GLU A 186 -9.42 3.69 8.61
CA GLU A 186 -8.18 4.43 8.46
C GLU A 186 -8.43 5.89 8.09
N SER A 187 -9.25 6.11 7.06
CA SER A 187 -9.55 7.44 6.55
C SER A 187 -10.88 7.44 5.80
N ALA A 188 -11.68 8.49 6.03
CA ALA A 188 -12.88 8.74 5.25
C ALA A 188 -12.57 9.27 3.84
N THR A 189 -11.40 9.90 3.66
CA THR A 189 -10.97 10.47 2.38
C THR A 189 -9.93 9.57 1.71
N PRO A 190 -10.05 9.29 0.40
CA PRO A 190 -9.01 8.63 -0.38
C PRO A 190 -7.67 9.36 -0.31
N SER A 191 -6.58 8.65 -0.59
CA SER A 191 -5.21 9.23 -0.63
C SER A 191 -4.69 9.41 -2.06
N CYS A 192 -5.39 8.90 -3.07
CA CYS A 192 -4.93 8.99 -4.45
C CYS A 192 -6.06 9.13 -5.46
N CYS A 193 -5.71 9.68 -6.63
CA CYS A 193 -6.60 9.83 -7.76
C CYS A 193 -5.92 9.41 -9.05
N VAL A 194 -6.74 9.10 -10.07
CA VAL A 194 -6.26 8.68 -11.38
C VAL A 194 -6.60 9.73 -12.44
N SER A 195 -5.67 9.92 -13.37
CA SER A 195 -5.87 10.72 -14.58
C SER A 195 -5.53 9.89 -15.82
N LEU A 196 -6.27 10.08 -16.90
CA LEU A 196 -6.21 9.24 -18.09
C LEU A 196 -5.91 10.09 -19.33
N SER A 197 -5.10 9.56 -20.24
CA SER A 197 -4.85 10.19 -21.53
C SER A 197 -4.51 9.14 -22.60
N THR A 198 -4.58 9.54 -23.86
CA THR A 198 -4.27 8.68 -25.01
C THR A 198 -3.54 9.47 -26.09
N PHE A 199 -2.84 8.78 -26.98
CA PHE A 199 -2.14 9.40 -28.11
C PHE A 199 -3.07 9.97 -29.19
N TYR A 200 -4.32 9.49 -29.27
CA TYR A 200 -5.29 9.88 -30.30
C TYR A 200 -6.28 10.95 -29.83
N ASN A 201 -6.22 11.38 -28.57
CA ASN A 201 -7.08 12.40 -28.01
C ASN A 201 -6.22 13.47 -27.30
N SER A 202 -6.38 14.73 -27.69
CA SER A 202 -5.62 15.85 -27.11
C SER A 202 -6.09 16.24 -25.70
N THR A 203 -7.27 15.77 -25.29
CA THR A 203 -7.82 16.05 -23.96
C THR A 203 -7.31 15.05 -22.93
N ILE A 204 -6.81 15.58 -21.80
CA ILE A 204 -6.41 14.78 -20.65
C ILE A 204 -7.57 14.75 -19.66
N VAL A 205 -8.05 13.56 -19.36
CA VAL A 205 -9.04 13.34 -18.32
C VAL A 205 -8.33 13.47 -16.98
N SER A 206 -8.53 14.62 -16.34
CA SER A 206 -7.92 14.93 -15.07
C SER A 206 -8.58 14.15 -13.94
N CYS A 207 -7.89 14.06 -12.79
CA CYS A 207 -8.52 13.57 -11.58
C CYS A 207 -9.79 14.36 -11.26
N PRO A 208 -10.86 13.70 -10.78
CA PRO A 208 -12.06 14.39 -10.34
C PRO A 208 -11.74 15.47 -9.30
N ARG A 209 -12.52 16.56 -9.32
CA ARG A 209 -12.33 17.65 -8.36
C ARG A 209 -12.64 17.15 -6.95
N CYS A 210 -11.82 17.56 -5.98
CA CYS A 210 -11.99 17.23 -4.57
C CYS A 210 -12.00 15.73 -4.23
N SER A 211 -11.34 14.87 -5.03
CA SER A 211 -11.24 13.42 -4.78
C SER A 211 -10.75 13.06 -3.38
N CYS A 212 -9.81 13.82 -2.81
CA CYS A 212 -9.24 13.56 -1.49
C CYS A 212 -9.72 14.53 -0.40
N GLY A 213 -10.86 15.18 -0.64
CA GLY A 213 -11.53 16.08 0.30
C GLY A 213 -11.13 17.55 0.12
N CYS A 214 -12.13 18.40 -0.12
CA CYS A 214 -12.00 19.86 -0.06
C CYS A 214 -12.75 20.39 1.16
N GLN A 215 -12.21 21.41 1.83
CA GLN A 215 -12.91 22.12 2.90
C GLN A 215 -13.50 23.43 2.33
N GLY A 216 -14.83 23.61 2.41
CA GLY A 216 -15.52 24.88 2.11
C GLY A 216 -16.61 24.82 1.02
N GLU A 217 -17.56 25.77 1.07
CA GLU A 217 -18.57 26.02 0.03
C GLU A 217 -17.94 26.58 -1.27
N PRO A 218 -18.63 26.44 -2.43
CA PRO A 218 -18.05 26.55 -3.78
C PRO A 218 -17.79 27.99 -4.25
N THR A 219 -17.31 28.87 -3.38
CA THR A 219 -16.94 30.25 -3.72
C THR A 219 -15.44 30.48 -3.48
N HIS A 220 -14.67 30.28 -4.55
CA HIS A 220 -13.38 30.90 -4.88
C HIS A 220 -12.15 30.76 -3.96
N HIS A 221 -12.25 30.11 -2.80
CA HIS A 221 -11.09 29.77 -1.97
C HIS A 221 -11.17 28.32 -1.46
N LEU A 222 -11.30 27.38 -2.37
CA LEU A 222 -11.14 25.95 -2.06
C LEU A 222 -9.66 25.69 -1.78
N CYS A 223 -9.28 25.77 -0.49
CA CYS A 223 -8.29 24.91 0.16
C CYS A 223 -7.60 25.63 1.32
N SER A 224 -8.07 25.38 2.53
CA SER A 224 -7.50 25.87 3.79
C SER A 224 -6.23 25.12 4.23
N ARG A 225 -5.82 24.04 3.53
CA ARG A 225 -4.79 23.10 4.00
C ARG A 225 -3.75 22.68 2.94
N CYS A 226 -3.63 23.43 1.85
CA CYS A 226 -2.61 23.22 0.84
C CYS A 226 -1.72 24.44 0.69
N CYS A 227 -0.48 24.18 0.31
CA CYS A 227 0.54 25.20 0.12
C CYS A 227 0.66 25.53 -1.36
N ARG A 228 0.87 26.81 -1.69
CA ARG A 228 1.20 27.25 -3.06
C ARG A 228 2.71 27.09 -3.29
N ASP A 229 3.08 26.80 -4.54
CA ASP A 229 4.49 26.76 -4.95
C ASP A 229 5.19 28.09 -4.61
N GLY A 230 6.29 28.01 -3.86
CA GLY A 230 7.11 29.17 -3.49
C GLY A 230 6.71 29.90 -2.19
N GLU A 231 5.55 29.61 -1.59
CA GLU A 231 5.19 30.15 -0.28
C GLU A 231 5.53 29.14 0.83
N GLN A 232 6.59 29.43 1.61
CA GLN A 232 6.68 28.89 2.97
C GLN A 232 5.58 29.56 3.80
N SER A 233 4.38 29.00 3.77
CA SER A 233 3.29 29.48 4.63
C SER A 233 3.66 29.24 6.10
N ASN A 234 3.19 30.13 6.98
CA ASN A 234 3.46 30.19 8.43
C ASN A 234 2.98 28.96 9.25
N PHE A 235 2.82 27.79 8.65
CA PHE A 235 2.50 26.52 9.31
C PHE A 235 3.69 25.87 10.04
N LEU A 236 4.83 26.57 10.15
CA LEU A 236 6.01 26.17 10.94
C LEU A 236 5.78 26.05 12.46
N ARG A 237 4.54 26.13 12.95
CA ARG A 237 4.20 25.70 14.30
C ARG A 237 3.86 24.21 14.27
N LEU A 238 4.90 23.37 14.30
CA LEU A 238 4.75 22.04 14.90
C LEU A 238 4.14 22.27 16.29
N PRO A 239 3.00 21.65 16.65
CA PRO A 239 2.72 21.44 18.05
C PRO A 239 3.84 20.51 18.54
N ASN A 240 4.66 21.03 19.44
CA ASN A 240 5.53 20.20 20.28
C ASN A 240 4.69 19.03 20.82
N GLY A 241 5.33 17.86 20.84
CA GLY A 241 4.71 16.57 21.05
C GLY A 241 3.60 16.57 22.09
N ASP A 242 2.42 16.15 21.65
CA ASP A 242 1.48 15.45 22.51
C ASP A 242 0.71 14.44 21.66
N GLY A 243 0.43 13.29 22.24
CA GLY A 243 0.01 12.07 21.54
C GLY A 243 -1.27 12.21 20.71
N GLY A 244 -1.27 11.59 19.53
CA GLY A 244 -2.49 11.08 18.89
C GLY A 244 -3.16 11.93 17.81
N SER A 245 -2.64 13.10 17.43
CA SER A 245 -3.21 13.90 16.33
C SER A 245 -2.59 13.49 15.00
N THR A 246 -3.37 12.84 14.13
CA THR A 246 -3.03 12.57 12.72
C THR A 246 -2.73 13.88 11.99
N THR A 247 -1.45 14.18 11.80
CA THR A 247 -1.00 15.28 10.95
C THR A 247 -1.46 14.98 9.53
N SER A 248 -2.49 15.68 9.06
CA SER A 248 -2.92 15.55 7.67
C SER A 248 -1.76 15.93 6.75
N PRO A 249 -1.56 15.23 5.64
CA PRO A 249 -0.50 15.58 4.70
C PRO A 249 -0.75 16.98 4.15
N ALA A 250 0.24 17.86 4.25
CA ALA A 250 0.19 19.12 3.52
C ALA A 250 0.51 18.81 2.05
N VAL A 251 -0.44 19.13 1.19
CA VAL A 251 -0.38 18.84 -0.24
C VAL A 251 -0.24 20.12 -1.05
N LEU A 252 0.36 20.03 -2.24
CA LEU A 252 0.34 21.13 -3.21
C LEU A 252 -1.10 21.41 -3.66
N CYS A 253 -1.44 22.69 -3.78
CA CYS A 253 -2.75 23.13 -4.28
C CYS A 253 -3.06 22.56 -5.67
N THR A 254 -3.96 21.59 -5.74
CA THR A 254 -4.46 21.01 -6.99
C THR A 254 -5.98 20.90 -6.94
N PRO A 255 -6.70 20.86 -8.08
CA PRO A 255 -8.15 20.70 -8.07
C PRO A 255 -8.65 19.42 -7.41
N HIS A 256 -7.83 18.37 -7.35
CA HIS A 256 -8.18 17.06 -6.79
C HIS A 256 -7.77 16.88 -5.32
N MET A 257 -6.84 17.70 -4.81
CA MET A 257 -6.40 17.71 -3.41
C MET A 257 -5.79 16.41 -2.89
N CYS A 258 -5.30 15.55 -3.78
CA CYS A 258 -4.75 14.24 -3.42
C CYS A 258 -3.23 14.29 -3.27
N PRO A 259 -2.66 13.62 -2.25
CA PRO A 259 -1.21 13.53 -2.09
C PRO A 259 -0.55 12.71 -3.20
N ILE A 260 -1.27 11.75 -3.80
CA ILE A 260 -0.77 10.96 -4.92
C ILE A 260 -1.69 11.09 -6.13
N ARG A 261 -1.08 11.24 -7.31
CA ARG A 261 -1.76 11.11 -8.59
C ARG A 261 -1.10 10.03 -9.41
N VAL A 262 -1.90 9.12 -9.95
CA VAL A 262 -1.42 8.15 -10.94
C VAL A 262 -1.97 8.54 -12.31
N HIS A 263 -1.08 8.77 -13.25
CA HIS A 263 -1.41 9.10 -14.62
C HIS A 263 -1.21 7.88 -15.50
N TRP A 264 -2.27 7.46 -16.19
CA TRP A 264 -2.26 6.37 -17.14
C TRP A 264 -2.38 6.93 -18.55
N HIS A 265 -1.33 6.74 -19.36
CA HIS A 265 -1.26 7.24 -20.72
C HIS A 265 -1.12 6.09 -21.72
N VAL A 266 -2.09 5.96 -22.63
CA VAL A 266 -1.95 5.05 -23.78
C VAL A 266 -1.09 5.75 -24.82
N LYS A 267 0.18 5.33 -24.91
CA LYS A 267 1.22 6.01 -25.70
C LYS A 267 1.16 5.68 -27.18
N GLU A 268 0.94 4.40 -27.50
CA GLU A 268 0.91 3.95 -28.89
C GLU A 268 0.20 2.60 -29.00
N SER A 269 -0.40 2.34 -30.16
CA SER A 269 -1.08 1.08 -30.47
C SER A 269 -0.59 0.55 -31.83
N TYR A 270 0.25 -0.48 -31.81
CA TYR A 270 0.73 -1.20 -32.98
C TYR A 270 -0.28 -2.26 -33.45
N ARG A 271 0.09 -3.07 -34.45
CA ARG A 271 -0.76 -4.16 -34.95
C ARG A 271 -1.02 -5.25 -33.92
N GLU A 272 0.03 -5.77 -33.29
CA GLU A 272 -0.03 -6.89 -32.33
C GLU A 272 0.14 -6.46 -30.87
N TYR A 273 0.70 -5.27 -30.64
CA TYR A 273 1.06 -4.79 -29.31
C TYR A 273 0.55 -3.38 -29.08
N TRP A 274 0.50 -2.97 -27.82
CA TRP A 274 0.23 -1.60 -27.44
C TRP A 274 1.06 -1.22 -26.22
N ARG A 275 1.32 0.07 -26.11
CA ARG A 275 2.23 0.62 -25.12
C ARG A 275 1.50 1.57 -24.20
N VAL A 276 1.66 1.35 -22.91
CA VAL A 276 1.14 2.21 -21.85
C VAL A 276 2.31 2.83 -21.10
N LYS A 277 2.18 4.10 -20.75
CA LYS A 277 3.05 4.79 -19.80
C LYS A 277 2.27 5.09 -18.54
N VAL A 278 2.79 4.68 -17.40
CA VAL A 278 2.23 5.02 -16.08
C VAL A 278 3.18 5.96 -15.37
N THR A 279 2.66 7.03 -14.79
CA THR A 279 3.43 8.03 -14.03
C THR A 279 2.78 8.26 -12.68
N ILE A 280 3.51 8.02 -11.60
CA ILE A 280 3.07 8.29 -10.23
C ILE A 280 3.70 9.61 -9.81
N THR A 281 2.90 10.59 -9.43
CA THR A 281 3.37 11.90 -8.97
C THR A 281 3.02 12.08 -7.50
N ASN A 282 3.99 12.51 -6.70
CA ASN A 282 3.81 12.87 -5.31
C ASN A 282 3.58 14.38 -5.17
N PHE A 283 2.43 14.74 -4.61
CA PHE A 283 2.03 16.10 -4.29
C PHE A 283 2.14 16.40 -2.78
N ASN A 284 2.55 15.43 -1.97
CA ASN A 284 2.84 15.64 -0.56
C ASN A 284 4.15 16.44 -0.41
N MET A 285 4.15 17.44 0.45
CA MET A 285 5.31 18.31 0.69
C MET A 285 6.26 17.80 1.75
N TYR A 286 5.79 16.96 2.67
CA TYR A 286 6.53 16.57 3.87
C TYR A 286 6.76 15.06 3.99
N SER A 287 6.19 14.27 3.07
CA SER A 287 6.32 12.82 3.11
C SER A 287 6.86 12.28 1.79
N ASN A 288 7.88 11.43 1.93
CA ASN A 288 8.37 10.56 0.89
C ASN A 288 7.75 9.18 1.09
N TYR A 289 7.51 8.46 0.00
CA TYR A 289 7.03 7.08 0.05
C TYR A 289 8.20 6.15 -0.31
N SER A 290 8.72 5.44 0.70
CA SER A 290 9.74 4.40 0.52
C SER A 290 9.07 3.06 0.26
N ASP A 291 9.66 2.22 -0.59
CA ASP A 291 9.12 0.89 -0.93
C ASP A 291 7.67 0.94 -1.44
N TRP A 292 7.33 2.05 -2.12
CA TRP A 292 6.00 2.27 -2.67
C TRP A 292 5.61 1.13 -3.62
N ASN A 293 4.32 0.87 -3.69
CA ASN A 293 3.76 -0.09 -4.61
C ASN A 293 2.46 0.41 -5.23
N LEU A 294 2.18 -0.14 -6.41
CA LEU A 294 1.04 0.18 -7.24
C LEU A 294 0.38 -1.12 -7.66
N VAL A 295 -0.88 -1.31 -7.31
CA VAL A 295 -1.70 -2.44 -7.75
C VAL A 295 -2.67 -1.95 -8.79
N ILE A 296 -2.72 -2.61 -9.93
CA ILE A 296 -3.59 -2.25 -11.05
C ILE A 296 -4.39 -3.49 -11.43
N GLN A 297 -5.69 -3.31 -11.67
CA GLN A 297 -6.55 -4.33 -12.25
C GLN A 297 -6.89 -3.95 -13.69
N HIS A 298 -6.44 -4.79 -14.63
CA HIS A 298 -6.67 -4.64 -16.05
C HIS A 298 -6.78 -6.02 -16.72
N PRO A 299 -7.86 -6.31 -17.49
CA PRO A 299 -8.07 -7.62 -18.13
C PRO A 299 -6.88 -8.11 -18.96
N ASN A 300 -6.21 -7.20 -19.66
CA ASN A 300 -5.07 -7.52 -20.53
C ASN A 300 -3.74 -7.82 -19.81
N PHE A 301 -3.70 -7.85 -18.46
CA PHE A 301 -2.47 -8.18 -17.74
C PHE A 301 -2.03 -9.64 -17.83
N ARG A 302 -2.93 -10.53 -18.26
CA ARG A 302 -2.58 -11.90 -18.68
C ARG A 302 -1.52 -11.95 -19.80
N SER A 303 -1.39 -10.88 -20.58
CA SER A 303 -0.56 -10.85 -21.81
C SER A 303 0.45 -9.71 -21.78
N ILE A 304 1.00 -9.41 -20.60
CA ILE A 304 2.15 -8.52 -20.45
C ILE A 304 3.37 -9.19 -21.09
N LEU A 305 4.07 -8.46 -21.96
CA LEU A 305 5.32 -8.92 -22.57
C LEU A 305 6.53 -8.35 -21.87
N GLN A 306 6.49 -7.05 -21.57
CA GLN A 306 7.63 -6.34 -21.02
C GLN A 306 7.19 -5.17 -20.16
N ILE A 307 7.90 -4.97 -19.06
CA ILE A 307 7.75 -3.83 -18.17
C ILE A 307 9.11 -3.16 -18.04
N PHE A 308 9.10 -1.83 -18.09
CA PHE A 308 10.29 -1.01 -18.01
C PHE A 308 10.34 -0.29 -16.66
N SER A 309 11.52 -0.20 -16.07
CA SER A 309 11.82 0.63 -14.89
C SER A 309 11.15 0.24 -13.56
N PHE A 310 10.17 -0.67 -13.52
CA PHE A 310 9.54 -1.18 -12.28
C PHE A 310 9.70 -2.70 -12.17
N ASN A 311 9.68 -3.20 -10.93
CA ASN A 311 9.43 -4.61 -10.66
C ASN A 311 7.95 -4.94 -10.83
N TYR A 312 7.66 -6.22 -11.09
CA TYR A 312 6.28 -6.69 -11.31
C TYR A 312 6.06 -8.11 -10.82
N LEU A 313 4.86 -8.33 -10.27
CA LEU A 313 4.32 -9.65 -10.01
C LEU A 313 2.82 -9.68 -10.29
N PRO A 314 2.30 -10.67 -11.04
CA PRO A 314 0.86 -10.89 -11.13
C PRO A 314 0.32 -11.36 -9.78
N LEU A 315 -0.82 -10.81 -9.36
CA LEU A 315 -1.53 -11.22 -8.15
C LEU A 315 -2.71 -12.11 -8.55
N VAL A 316 -2.54 -13.43 -8.38
CA VAL A 316 -3.59 -14.42 -8.67
C VAL A 316 -4.31 -14.75 -7.37
N GLN A 317 -5.48 -14.15 -7.15
CA GLN A 317 -6.24 -14.30 -5.89
C GLN A 317 -7.24 -15.47 -5.92
N TYR A 318 -7.89 -15.71 -7.06
CA TYR A 318 -8.86 -16.79 -7.21
C TYR A 318 -8.81 -17.39 -8.61
N GLY A 319 -8.65 -18.71 -8.68
CA GLY A 319 -8.68 -19.48 -9.93
C GLY A 319 -7.59 -19.07 -10.91
N GLU A 320 -7.95 -18.94 -12.18
CA GLU A 320 -7.03 -18.63 -13.30
C GLU A 320 -7.06 -17.15 -13.71
N ILE A 321 -7.74 -16.28 -12.96
CA ILE A 321 -7.92 -14.87 -13.33
C ILE A 321 -6.70 -14.05 -12.88
N ASN A 322 -5.81 -13.78 -13.83
CA ASN A 322 -4.57 -13.02 -13.64
C ASN A 322 -4.74 -11.57 -14.14
N ASP A 323 -5.86 -10.92 -13.80
CA ASP A 323 -6.20 -9.57 -14.25
C ASP A 323 -5.61 -8.47 -13.36
N THR A 324 -4.96 -8.84 -12.26
CA THR A 324 -4.42 -7.92 -11.27
C THR A 324 -2.91 -8.07 -11.18
N ALA A 325 -2.21 -6.94 -11.20
CA ALA A 325 -0.76 -6.87 -11.20
C ALA A 325 -0.28 -5.90 -10.13
N MET A 326 0.80 -6.28 -9.44
CA MET A 326 1.51 -5.42 -8.51
C MET A 326 2.81 -4.94 -9.14
N PHE A 327 3.10 -3.65 -8.98
CA PHE A 327 4.31 -2.99 -9.43
C PHE A 327 4.95 -2.27 -8.24
N TRP A 328 6.28 -2.22 -8.20
CA TRP A 328 7.02 -1.48 -7.16
C TRP A 328 8.38 -1.03 -7.69
N GLY A 329 9.00 -0.11 -6.95
CA GLY A 329 10.31 0.43 -7.30
C GLY A 329 11.43 -0.61 -7.29
N ILE A 330 12.45 -0.38 -8.10
CA ILE A 330 13.73 -1.08 -8.09
C ILE A 330 14.61 -0.43 -7.03
N LYS A 331 15.16 -1.26 -6.14
CA LYS A 331 16.02 -0.83 -5.04
C LYS A 331 17.19 0.00 -5.55
N HIS A 332 17.48 1.12 -4.89
CA HIS A 332 18.55 2.07 -5.26
C HIS A 332 18.38 2.76 -6.62
N TYR A 333 17.19 2.69 -7.24
CA TYR A 333 16.89 3.37 -8.49
C TYR A 333 15.66 4.26 -8.37
N ASN A 334 14.51 3.68 -8.05
CA ASN A 334 13.23 4.39 -7.91
C ASN A 334 12.35 3.77 -6.81
N ASP A 335 12.96 3.13 -5.82
CA ASP A 335 12.35 2.63 -4.59
C ASP A 335 11.88 3.75 -3.64
N MET A 336 12.28 4.98 -3.89
CA MET A 336 11.82 6.15 -3.15
C MET A 336 11.09 7.13 -4.07
N LEU A 337 9.82 7.36 -3.78
CA LEU A 337 9.03 8.43 -4.38
C LEU A 337 9.14 9.66 -3.47
N ILE A 338 10.02 10.57 -3.85
CA ILE A 338 10.28 11.80 -3.10
C ILE A 338 9.12 12.79 -3.19
N GLN A 339 9.11 13.74 -2.26
CA GLN A 339 8.16 14.83 -2.15
C GLN A 339 8.02 15.67 -3.43
N CYS A 340 6.97 16.49 -3.46
CA CYS A 340 6.63 17.35 -4.58
C CYS A 340 7.82 18.20 -5.08
N GLY A 341 8.01 18.23 -6.40
CA GLY A 341 9.10 18.96 -7.07
C GLY A 341 9.44 18.36 -8.44
N GLU A 342 10.53 18.82 -9.07
CA GLU A 342 10.96 18.36 -10.40
C GLU A 342 11.17 16.84 -10.48
N ASN A 343 11.69 16.25 -9.39
CA ASN A 343 11.96 14.81 -9.28
C ASN A 343 10.86 14.05 -8.51
N GLY A 344 9.73 14.69 -8.19
CA GLY A 344 8.62 14.11 -7.42
C GLY A 344 7.73 13.14 -8.20
N ASN A 345 8.29 12.42 -9.19
CA ASN A 345 7.56 11.43 -9.95
C ASN A 345 8.40 10.20 -10.32
N VAL A 346 7.73 9.06 -10.45
CA VAL A 346 8.29 7.82 -10.98
C VAL A 346 7.46 7.35 -12.17
N GLN A 347 8.13 6.76 -13.16
CA GLN A 347 7.51 6.40 -14.43
C GLN A 347 7.89 4.99 -14.86
N THR A 348 6.95 4.32 -15.50
CA THR A 348 7.14 3.02 -16.14
C THR A 348 6.48 3.02 -17.51
N GLU A 349 7.01 2.21 -18.41
CA GLU A 349 6.32 1.84 -19.64
C GLU A 349 6.04 0.34 -19.61
N MET A 350 4.94 -0.07 -20.23
CA MET A 350 4.52 -1.46 -20.35
C MET A 350 4.17 -1.76 -21.79
N LEU A 351 4.64 -2.90 -22.29
CA LEU A 351 4.27 -3.45 -23.59
C LEU A 351 3.36 -4.65 -23.37
N LEU A 352 2.17 -4.58 -23.93
CA LEU A 352 1.15 -5.61 -23.80
C LEU A 352 0.76 -6.15 -25.18
N HIS A 353 0.58 -7.46 -25.26
CA HIS A 353 0.06 -8.10 -26.46
C HIS A 353 -1.45 -7.89 -26.58
N LYS A 354 -1.95 -7.80 -27.82
CA LYS A 354 -3.37 -7.73 -28.14
C LYS A 354 -3.92 -9.13 -28.32
N ASP A 355 -4.42 -9.72 -27.25
CA ASP A 355 -5.16 -10.98 -27.34
C ASP A 355 -6.48 -10.76 -28.09
N ALA A 356 -6.80 -11.58 -29.10
CA ALA A 356 -8.01 -11.44 -29.88
C ALA A 356 -9.29 -11.76 -29.10
N ALA A 357 -9.21 -12.59 -28.06
CA ALA A 357 -10.31 -12.79 -27.10
C ALA A 357 -10.44 -11.58 -26.15
N ASP A 358 -9.26 -11.09 -25.79
CA ASP A 358 -8.89 -9.90 -25.03
C ASP A 358 -9.50 -8.56 -25.39
N PHE A 359 -9.14 -8.20 -26.62
CA PHE A 359 -8.83 -6.85 -27.02
C PHE A 359 -10.02 -6.28 -27.74
N THR A 360 -10.55 -5.18 -27.21
CA THR A 360 -11.61 -4.44 -27.88
C THR A 360 -11.25 -2.98 -27.98
N PHE A 361 -11.70 -2.36 -29.06
CA PHE A 361 -11.60 -0.93 -29.27
C PHE A 361 -12.74 -0.17 -28.55
N GLY A 362 -13.80 -0.86 -28.13
CA GLY A 362 -14.95 -0.27 -27.44
C GLY A 362 -14.81 -0.22 -25.91
N GLY A 363 -15.66 0.59 -25.27
CA GLY A 363 -15.97 0.46 -23.84
C GLY A 363 -14.84 0.79 -22.86
N GLY A 364 -13.86 1.62 -23.25
CA GLY A 364 -12.78 2.01 -22.35
C GLY A 364 -11.78 0.90 -22.02
N TRP A 365 -11.68 -0.12 -22.87
CA TRP A 365 -10.83 -1.31 -22.69
C TRP A 365 -9.36 -1.00 -22.38
N ALA A 366 -8.81 0.09 -22.92
CA ALA A 366 -7.40 0.45 -22.74
C ALA A 366 -7.07 1.04 -21.36
N PHE A 367 -8.07 1.17 -20.48
CA PHE A 367 -7.94 1.80 -19.17
C PHE A 367 -8.15 0.79 -18.04
N PRO A 368 -7.45 0.97 -16.91
CA PRO A 368 -7.58 0.07 -15.77
C PRO A 368 -8.98 0.18 -15.17
N ARG A 369 -9.47 -0.93 -14.61
CA ARG A 369 -10.76 -1.00 -13.92
C ARG A 369 -10.66 -0.46 -12.50
N ARG A 370 -9.52 -0.71 -11.85
CA ARG A 370 -9.24 -0.31 -10.48
C ARG A 370 -7.74 -0.14 -10.29
N LEU A 371 -7.37 0.78 -9.40
CA LEU A 371 -5.99 1.10 -9.11
C LEU A 371 -5.86 1.41 -7.63
N SER A 372 -4.80 0.90 -6.99
CA SER A 372 -4.48 1.13 -5.60
C SER A 372 -3.00 1.49 -5.43
N PHE A 373 -2.70 2.47 -4.60
CA PHE A 373 -1.34 2.91 -4.27
C PHE A 373 -1.07 2.67 -2.78
N ASN A 374 0.01 1.97 -2.42
CA ASN A 374 0.34 1.54 -1.06
C ASN A 374 -0.83 0.86 -0.30
N GLY A 375 -1.71 0.20 -1.07
CA GLY A 375 -2.90 -0.45 -0.59
C GLY A 375 -4.14 0.45 -0.45
N HIS A 376 -4.05 1.76 -0.66
CA HIS A 376 -5.23 2.64 -0.70
C HIS A 376 -5.86 2.63 -2.09
N ASP A 377 -7.18 2.48 -2.18
CA ASP A 377 -7.88 2.57 -3.47
C ASP A 377 -7.89 4.01 -4.00
N CYS A 378 -7.54 4.18 -5.26
CA CYS A 378 -7.54 5.48 -5.92
C CYS A 378 -8.87 5.80 -6.58
N VAL A 379 -9.25 7.08 -6.55
CA VAL A 379 -10.46 7.56 -7.23
C VAL A 379 -10.23 7.57 -8.74
N MET A 380 -10.98 6.74 -9.46
CA MET A 380 -11.01 6.70 -10.91
C MET A 380 -11.94 7.80 -11.46
N PRO A 381 -11.62 8.43 -12.62
CA PRO A 381 -12.59 9.21 -13.36
C PRO A 381 -13.81 8.36 -13.75
N PRO A 382 -15.00 8.96 -13.95
CA PRO A 382 -16.17 8.21 -14.33
C PRO A 382 -16.00 7.68 -15.79
N PRO A 383 -16.49 6.47 -16.13
CA PRO A 383 -16.21 5.82 -17.41
C PRO A 383 -16.68 6.60 -18.65
N ASP A 384 -17.71 7.42 -18.52
CA ASP A 384 -18.24 8.32 -19.55
C ASP A 384 -17.26 9.43 -19.92
N SER A 385 -16.37 9.81 -19.02
CA SER A 385 -15.33 10.81 -19.26
C SER A 385 -14.08 10.24 -19.96
N TYR A 386 -13.97 8.92 -20.11
CA TYR A 386 -12.75 8.29 -20.65
C TYR A 386 -12.44 8.80 -22.06
N PRO A 387 -11.15 8.97 -22.43
CA PRO A 387 -10.79 9.42 -23.76
C PRO A 387 -11.36 8.46 -24.82
N THR A 388 -12.33 8.95 -25.60
CA THR A 388 -12.93 8.18 -26.69
C THR A 388 -12.04 8.24 -27.91
N MET A 389 -12.03 7.16 -28.70
CA MET A 389 -11.43 7.22 -30.02
C MET A 389 -12.17 8.24 -30.90
N PRO A 390 -11.46 8.89 -31.82
CA PRO A 390 -12.11 9.71 -32.83
C PRO A 390 -13.14 8.86 -33.57
N ASN A 391 -14.37 9.35 -33.70
CA ASN A 391 -15.37 8.69 -34.53
C ASN A 391 -14.84 8.62 -35.96
N GLY A 392 -14.48 7.42 -36.41
CA GLY A 392 -14.05 7.15 -37.78
C GLY A 392 -15.23 7.29 -38.74
N SER A 393 -15.66 8.51 -39.02
CA SER A 393 -16.62 8.81 -40.08
C SER A 393 -16.23 10.10 -40.77
N SER A 394 -15.28 10.01 -41.71
CA SER A 394 -15.18 10.90 -42.88
C SER A 394 -14.00 10.51 -43.77
N THR A 395 -14.17 9.54 -44.68
CA THR A 395 -13.40 9.50 -45.96
C THR A 395 -13.97 8.52 -47.01
N LEU A 396 -14.88 7.59 -46.66
CA LEU A 396 -15.52 6.72 -47.67
C LEU A 396 -16.48 7.47 -48.62
N SER A 397 -17.04 8.61 -48.21
CA SER A 397 -17.90 9.42 -49.08
C SER A 397 -17.13 10.10 -50.23
N SER A 398 -15.88 10.51 -50.00
CA SER A 398 -15.03 11.19 -51.00
C SER A 398 -14.57 10.23 -52.12
N LEU A 399 -14.22 8.99 -51.77
CA LEU A 399 -13.84 7.97 -52.76
C LEU A 399 -15.01 7.55 -53.65
N VAL A 400 -16.23 7.43 -53.11
CA VAL A 400 -17.42 7.07 -53.90
C VAL A 400 -17.81 8.20 -54.86
N HIS A 401 -17.68 9.47 -54.45
CA HIS A 401 -17.92 10.61 -55.34
C HIS A 401 -16.85 10.73 -56.45
N CYS A 402 -15.57 10.46 -56.16
CA CYS A 402 -14.51 10.44 -57.18
C CYS A 402 -14.72 9.32 -58.21
N VAL A 403 -15.05 8.11 -57.77
CA VAL A 403 -15.28 6.97 -58.69
C VAL A 403 -16.53 7.20 -59.55
N SER A 404 -17.59 7.79 -58.97
CA SER A 404 -18.80 8.19 -59.70
C SER A 404 -18.53 9.25 -60.78
N LEU A 405 -17.74 10.28 -60.47
CA LEU A 405 -17.39 11.33 -61.43
C LEU A 405 -16.53 10.78 -62.57
N VAL A 406 -15.55 9.93 -62.28
CA VAL A 406 -14.71 9.30 -63.31
C VAL A 406 -15.53 8.39 -64.22
N LEU A 407 -16.41 7.54 -63.67
CA LEU A 407 -17.30 6.71 -64.50
C LEU A 407 -18.26 7.54 -65.37
N SER A 408 -18.82 8.63 -64.82
CA SER A 408 -19.72 9.51 -65.57
C SER A 408 -19.02 10.23 -66.72
N SER A 409 -17.78 10.68 -66.52
CA SER A 409 -16.96 11.30 -67.58
C SER A 409 -16.55 10.30 -68.66
N PHE A 410 -16.26 9.05 -68.28
CA PHE A 410 -15.92 7.99 -69.22
C PHE A 410 -17.11 7.61 -70.09
N LEU A 411 -18.30 7.44 -69.48
CA LEU A 411 -19.54 7.20 -70.22
C LEU A 411 -19.88 8.34 -71.18
N LEU A 412 -19.71 9.60 -70.77
CA LEU A 412 -19.94 10.75 -71.64
C LEU A 412 -18.97 10.77 -72.84
N SER A 413 -17.70 10.44 -72.62
CA SER A 413 -16.70 10.37 -73.68
C SER A 413 -16.97 9.26 -74.69
N VAL A 414 -17.46 8.10 -74.23
CA VAL A 414 -17.84 6.98 -75.11
C VAL A 414 -19.08 7.33 -75.94
N VAL A 415 -20.06 8.03 -75.37
CA VAL A 415 -21.24 8.49 -76.12
C VAL A 415 -20.89 9.52 -77.19
N LEU A 416 -19.96 10.45 -76.91
CA LEU A 416 -19.47 11.42 -77.90
C LEU A 416 -18.61 10.81 -79.02
N LEU A 417 -18.05 9.61 -78.82
CA LEU A 417 -17.28 8.87 -79.82
C LEU A 417 -18.17 7.99 -80.73
N LEU A 418 -19.42 7.76 -80.33
CA LEU A 418 -20.40 6.91 -81.03
C LEU A 418 -21.48 7.70 -81.78
N LEU A 419 -21.56 9.01 -81.56
CA LEU A 419 -22.34 9.99 -82.34
C LEU A 419 -21.42 10.65 -83.39
#